data_AF-A0A6N7GQ18-F1
#
_entry.id   AF-A0A6N7GQ18-F1
#
_cell.length_a   1.000
_cell.length_b   1.000
_cell.length_c   1.000
_cell.angle_alpha   90.00
_cell.angle_beta   90.00
_cell.angle_gamma   90.00
#
_symmetry.space_group_name_H-M   'P 1'
#
loop_
_entity.id
_entity.type
_entity.pdbx_description
1 polymer ?
#
loop_
_entity_poly.entity_id
_entity_poly.type
_entity_poly.pdbx_seq_one_letter_code
_entity_poly.pdbx_strand_id
1 'polypeptide(L)'
;GVAGVDSYFWTGFFFSKRTPDAIVAKLYDASNRTLDSATTVERLRRTGIEPIAADRRSPAYLQKFLRAEMKSWAEQVKVSGVPLQ
;
A
#
# COMPACT_ATOMS: atom_id res chain seq x y z
N GLY A 1 -18.51 -10.28 -6.63
CA GLY A 1 -17.87 -9.56 -5.51
C GLY A 1 -18.91 -9.27 -4.47
N VAL A 2 -18.53 -9.29 -3.18
CA VAL A 2 -19.40 -8.81 -2.09
C VAL A 2 -19.45 -7.28 -2.17
N ALA A 3 -20.63 -6.69 -2.01
CA ALA A 3 -20.78 -5.24 -2.09
C ALA A 3 -19.90 -4.54 -1.03
N GLY A 4 -19.06 -3.59 -1.45
CA GLY A 4 -18.11 -2.89 -0.58
C GLY A 4 -16.80 -3.64 -0.31
N VAL A 5 -16.58 -4.80 -0.93
CA VAL A 5 -15.30 -5.53 -0.86
C VAL A 5 -14.59 -5.39 -2.19
N ASP A 6 -13.55 -4.57 -2.19
CA ASP A 6 -12.60 -4.49 -3.28
C ASP A 6 -11.57 -5.64 -3.16
N SER A 7 -11.56 -6.56 -4.11
CA SER A 7 -10.57 -7.65 -4.17
C SER A 7 -9.28 -7.22 -4.87
N TYR A 8 -8.64 -6.16 -4.35
CA TYR A 8 -7.26 -5.82 -4.73
C TYR A 8 -6.33 -6.04 -3.53
N PHE A 9 -5.16 -6.61 -3.79
CA PHE A 9 -4.08 -6.61 -2.81
C PHE A 9 -3.17 -5.43 -3.10
N TRP A 10 -2.60 -4.86 -2.04
CA TRP A 10 -1.65 -3.76 -2.13
C TRP A 10 -0.36 -4.16 -1.43
N THR A 11 0.74 -3.54 -1.84
CA THR A 11 2.05 -3.72 -1.23
C THR A 11 2.59 -2.37 -0.79
N GLY A 12 3.35 -2.38 0.31
CA GLY A 12 3.97 -1.19 0.87
C GLY A 12 5.30 -1.55 1.52
N PHE A 13 6.22 -0.57 1.57
CA PHE A 13 7.47 -0.71 2.29
C PHE A 13 7.29 -0.30 3.75
N PHE A 14 7.85 -1.10 4.66
CA PHE A 14 7.80 -0.85 6.10
C PHE A 14 9.21 -0.90 6.69
N PHE A 15 9.38 -0.16 7.78
CA PHE A 15 10.63 -0.05 8.51
C PHE A 15 10.41 -0.30 9.99
N SER A 16 11.49 -0.66 10.69
CA SER A 16 11.50 -0.71 12.15
C SER A 16 11.16 0.67 12.74
N LYS A 17 10.46 0.70 13.87
CA LYS A 17 9.98 1.94 14.54
C LYS A 17 11.07 3.02 14.74
N ARG A 18 12.34 2.62 14.88
CA ARG A 18 13.47 3.52 15.17
C ARG A 18 14.37 3.76 13.96
N THR A 19 13.94 3.41 12.76
CA THR A 19 14.69 3.74 11.54
C THR A 19 14.72 5.26 11.36
N PRO A 20 15.90 5.89 11.17
CA PRO A 20 16.02 7.32 10.95
C PRO A 20 15.24 7.81 9.72
N ASP A 21 14.62 8.99 9.84
CA ASP A 21 13.80 9.59 8.77
C ASP A 21 14.57 9.76 7.46
N ALA A 22 15.87 10.06 7.53
CA ALA A 22 16.71 10.20 6.34
C ALA A 22 16.79 8.90 5.51
N ILE A 23 16.74 7.72 6.16
CA ILE A 23 16.72 6.43 5.46
C ILE A 23 15.37 6.19 4.80
N VAL A 24 14.28 6.54 5.50
CA VAL A 24 12.91 6.44 4.98
C VAL A 24 12.74 7.35 3.77
N ALA A 25 13.20 8.60 3.86
CA ALA A 25 13.18 9.58 2.77
C ALA A 25 13.96 9.08 1.55
N LYS A 26 15.15 8.49 1.76
CA LYS A 26 15.96 7.95 0.66
C LYS A 26 15.22 6.84 -0.12
N LEU A 27 14.53 5.93 0.57
CA LEU A 27 13.73 4.90 -0.12
C LEU A 27 12.52 5.52 -0.82
N TYR A 28 11.80 6.43 -0.15
CA TYR A 28 10.66 7.13 -0.73
C TYR A 28 11.03 7.83 -2.06
N ASP A 29 12.12 8.59 -2.07
CA ASP A 29 12.59 9.27 -3.28
C ASP A 29 12.98 8.29 -4.39
N ALA A 30 13.68 7.20 -4.03
CA ALA A 30 14.06 6.18 -4.99
C ALA A 30 12.84 5.44 -5.58
N SER A 31 11.85 5.14 -4.76
CA SER A 31 10.59 4.53 -5.20
C SER A 31 9.82 5.46 -6.13
N ASN A 32 9.71 6.75 -5.83
CA ASN A 32 9.05 7.71 -6.71
C ASN A 32 9.73 7.81 -8.07
N ARG A 33 11.04 8.04 -8.09
CA ARG A 33 11.82 8.07 -9.36
C ARG A 33 11.65 6.79 -10.17
N THR A 34 11.57 5.64 -9.49
CA THR A 34 11.36 4.34 -10.14
C THR A 34 9.97 4.25 -10.79
N LEU A 35 8.93 4.75 -10.13
CA LEU A 35 7.55 4.77 -10.62
C LEU A 35 7.25 5.92 -11.59
N ASP A 36 8.16 6.89 -11.75
CA ASP A 36 8.10 7.93 -12.78
C ASP A 36 8.73 7.49 -14.11
N SER A 37 9.47 6.37 -14.10
CA SER A 37 10.02 5.76 -15.32
C SER A 37 8.94 5.03 -16.12
N ALA A 38 8.71 5.47 -17.35
CA ALA A 38 7.75 4.85 -18.27
C ALA A 38 8.05 3.35 -18.49
N THR A 39 9.31 2.99 -18.67
CA THR A 39 9.74 1.59 -18.84
C THR A 39 9.41 0.73 -17.62
N THR A 40 9.55 1.27 -16.42
CA THR A 40 9.20 0.55 -15.19
C THR A 40 7.69 0.35 -15.09
N VAL A 41 6.93 1.42 -15.33
CA VAL A 41 5.46 1.41 -15.28
C VAL A 41 4.88 0.42 -16.30
N GLU A 42 5.40 0.40 -17.52
CA GLU A 42 4.99 -0.55 -18.57
C GLU A 42 5.23 -2.00 -18.13
N ARG A 43 6.42 -2.29 -17.56
CA ARG A 43 6.75 -3.64 -17.07
C ARG A 43 5.83 -4.09 -15.95
N LEU A 44 5.51 -3.21 -14.99
CA LEU A 44 4.59 -3.51 -13.90
C LEU A 44 3.17 -3.82 -14.42
N ARG A 45 2.68 -2.99 -15.35
CA ARG A 45 1.36 -3.21 -15.97
C ARG A 45 1.29 -4.51 -16.75
N ARG A 46 2.36 -4.86 -17.46
CA ARG A 46 2.45 -6.16 -18.17
C ARG A 46 2.37 -7.36 -17.22
N THR A 47 2.75 -7.20 -15.96
CA THR A 47 2.62 -8.24 -14.92
C THR A 47 1.33 -8.13 -14.11
N GLY A 48 0.38 -7.28 -14.52
CA GLY A 48 -0.89 -7.08 -13.83
C GLY A 48 -0.81 -6.21 -12.57
N ILE A 49 0.29 -5.48 -12.37
CA ILE A 49 0.46 -4.54 -11.26
C ILE A 49 0.12 -3.14 -11.77
N GLU A 50 -0.83 -2.48 -11.12
CA GLU A 50 -1.09 -1.06 -11.38
C GLU A 50 -0.26 -0.20 -10.42
N PRO A 51 0.65 0.65 -10.94
CA PRO A 51 1.41 1.57 -10.11
C PRO A 51 0.50 2.56 -9.38
N ILE A 52 0.76 2.76 -8.10
CA ILE A 52 0.02 3.74 -7.31
C ILE A 52 0.21 5.17 -7.87
N ALA A 53 -0.88 5.95 -7.88
CA ALA A 53 -0.86 7.34 -8.31
C ALA A 53 0.06 8.21 -7.45
N ALA A 54 0.68 9.23 -8.04
CA ALA A 54 1.74 10.02 -7.39
C ALA A 54 1.29 10.70 -6.08
N ASP A 55 0.05 11.18 -6.02
CA ASP A 55 -0.58 11.79 -4.84
C ASP A 55 -0.76 10.80 -3.66
N ARG A 56 -0.64 9.50 -3.92
CA ARG A 56 -0.82 8.42 -2.95
C ARG A 56 0.48 7.70 -2.57
N ARG A 57 1.64 8.17 -3.04
CA ARG A 57 2.95 7.51 -2.80
C ARG A 57 3.61 7.89 -1.46
N SER A 58 3.10 8.89 -0.76
CA SER A 58 3.77 9.42 0.45
C SER A 58 3.71 8.47 1.65
N PRO A 59 4.72 8.48 2.55
CA PRO A 59 4.66 7.72 3.80
C PRO A 59 3.44 8.09 4.66
N ALA A 60 3.06 9.37 4.65
CA ALA A 60 1.87 9.86 5.36
C ALA A 60 0.57 9.28 4.78
N TYR A 61 0.48 9.17 3.44
CA TYR A 61 -0.66 8.52 2.79
C TYR A 61 -0.74 7.05 3.19
N LEU A 62 0.36 6.30 3.10
CA LEU A 62 0.39 4.88 3.47
C LEU A 62 -0.03 4.69 4.94
N GLN A 63 0.40 5.56 5.84
CA GLN A 63 0.03 5.50 7.25
C GLN A 63 -1.48 5.71 7.48
N LYS A 64 -2.09 6.65 6.75
CA LYS A 64 -3.55 6.88 6.78
C LYS A 64 -4.31 5.69 6.18
N PHE A 65 -3.85 5.22 5.03
CA PHE A 65 -4.45 4.11 4.29
C PHE A 65 -4.43 2.82 5.11
N LEU A 66 -3.29 2.45 5.70
CA LEU A 66 -3.16 1.25 6.54
C LEU A 66 -4.15 1.25 7.70
N ARG A 67 -4.35 2.39 8.37
CA ARG A 67 -5.32 2.50 9.47
C ARG A 67 -6.76 2.30 9.00
N ALA A 68 -7.11 2.82 7.83
CA ALA A 68 -8.43 2.63 7.24
C ALA A 68 -8.66 1.16 6.84
N GLU A 69 -7.67 0.54 6.20
CA GLU A 69 -7.69 -0.87 5.83
C GLU A 69 -7.87 -1.77 7.07
N MET A 70 -7.03 -1.60 8.10
CA MET A 70 -7.14 -2.36 9.34
C MET A 70 -8.52 -2.24 9.99
N LYS A 71 -9.12 -1.05 9.97
CA LYS A 71 -10.47 -0.83 10.51
C LYS A 71 -11.52 -1.59 9.69
N SER A 72 -11.49 -1.45 8.37
CA SER A 72 -12.42 -2.13 7.45
C SER A 72 -12.35 -3.64 7.60
N TRP A 73 -11.15 -4.22 7.55
CA TRP A 73 -10.95 -5.66 7.71
C TRP A 73 -11.37 -6.16 9.10
N ALA A 74 -11.09 -5.40 10.17
CA ALA A 74 -11.54 -5.77 11.52
C ALA A 74 -13.08 -5.78 11.64
N GLU A 75 -13.78 -4.85 11.00
CA GLU A 75 -15.25 -4.83 10.96
C GLU A 75 -15.80 -6.03 10.18
N GLN A 76 -15.22 -6.34 9.02
CA GLN A 76 -15.62 -7.49 8.21
C GLN A 76 -15.40 -8.83 8.91
N VAL A 77 -14.26 -9.01 9.58
CA VAL A 77 -13.96 -10.23 10.37
C VAL A 77 -14.94 -10.38 11.54
N LYS A 78 -15.30 -9.29 12.22
CA LYS A 78 -16.30 -9.34 13.29
C LYS A 78 -17.68 -9.76 12.79
N VAL A 79 -18.09 -9.25 11.63
CA VAL A 79 -19.39 -9.58 11.01
C VAL A 79 -19.40 -11.02 10.46
N SER A 80 -18.27 -11.54 9.98
CA SER A 80 -18.21 -12.88 9.39
C SER A 80 -18.34 -14.01 10.42
N GLY A 81 -18.14 -13.73 11.72
CA GLY A 81 -18.20 -14.73 12.78
C GLY A 81 -17.05 -15.75 12.76
N VAL A 82 -16.02 -15.50 11.96
CA VAL A 82 -14.82 -16.36 11.89
C VAL A 82 -14.01 -16.18 13.18
N PRO A 83 -13.67 -17.26 13.91
CA PRO A 83 -12.84 -17.16 15.10
C PRO A 83 -11.42 -16.71 14.72
N LEU A 84 -10.90 -15.72 15.46
CA LEU A 84 -9.48 -15.38 15.42
C LEU A 84 -8.70 -16.54 16.06
N GLN A 85 -7.78 -17.14 15.30
CA GLN A 85 -6.88 -18.19 15.80
C GLN A 85 -5.70 -17.60 16.57
#